data_AF-A0A1Q6M4J3-F1
#
_entry.id   AF-A0A1Q6M4J3-F1
#
_cell.length_a   1.000
_cell.length_b   1.000
_cell.length_c   1.000
_cell.angle_alpha   90.00
_cell.angle_beta   90.00
_cell.angle_gamma   90.00
#
_symmetry.space_group_name_H-M   'P 1'
#
loop_
_entity.id
_entity.type
_entity.pdbx_description
1 polymer ?
#
loop_
_entity_poly.entity_id
_entity_poly.type
_entity_poly.pdbx_seq_one_letter_code
_entity_poly.pdbx_strand_id
1 'polypeptide(L)'
;MHIRRSIKLAVLILLSVVIIGMMIVYFFKPTYSVSLNGEFIGYTQNKSELQAKINDAIQKGDGANLAFIQIDSMPEYKLCLLKKDVQTNDDEIYNKIVGQGTTYYRYYAILEDGEEKYYVSKFEDAEDIVKQLKDKESTNSDKITILEKYNTSEATFTDVETCVASLYKEKPKVVVKRVASTGRSAIPPSSVNTGAKVNLGISLIRPLSGTLTSRFGSRWGKTHKGVDIGASKGTKIVAAAAGRVTVSQYGYSGGYGNYIMLSHGNGVQTVYGHCTSLLVNVGEYVSQGQAIATVGSTGNSTGNHLHFEIRVNGIAQNPQNYVY
;
A
#
# COMPACT_ATOMS: atom_id res chain seq x y z
N MET A 1 -2.43 -3.57 -78.97
CA MET A 1 -3.52 -4.49 -78.55
C MET A 1 -3.40 -4.95 -77.09
N HIS A 2 -2.20 -5.12 -76.53
CA HIS A 2 -1.98 -5.62 -75.16
C HIS A 2 -2.41 -4.66 -74.04
N ILE A 3 -2.18 -3.33 -74.17
CA ILE A 3 -2.49 -2.34 -73.12
C ILE A 3 -3.99 -2.29 -72.74
N ARG A 4 -4.89 -2.32 -73.72
CA ARG A 4 -6.35 -2.32 -73.47
C ARG A 4 -6.83 -3.60 -72.78
N ARG A 5 -6.17 -4.74 -73.04
CA ARG A 5 -6.47 -6.01 -72.36
C ARG A 5 -5.95 -6.00 -70.92
N SER A 6 -4.76 -5.46 -70.69
CA SER A 6 -4.18 -5.32 -69.34
C SER A 6 -4.98 -4.37 -68.44
N ILE A 7 -5.49 -3.25 -68.98
CA ILE A 7 -6.34 -2.32 -68.23
C ILE A 7 -7.67 -2.98 -67.84
N LYS A 8 -8.31 -3.70 -68.77
CA LYS A 8 -9.54 -4.45 -68.47
C LYS A 8 -9.31 -5.51 -67.39
N LEU A 9 -8.19 -6.22 -67.43
CA LEU A 9 -7.82 -7.20 -66.40
C LEU A 9 -7.60 -6.53 -65.03
N ALA A 10 -6.90 -5.40 -64.99
CA ALA A 10 -6.68 -4.65 -63.75
C ALA A 10 -7.99 -4.13 -63.14
N VAL A 11 -8.90 -3.61 -63.97
CA VAL A 11 -10.24 -3.17 -63.54
C VAL A 11 -11.06 -4.34 -63.00
N LEU A 12 -11.00 -5.50 -63.64
CA LEU A 12 -11.72 -6.70 -63.20
C LEU A 12 -11.20 -7.19 -61.85
N ILE A 13 -9.87 -7.22 -61.66
CA ILE A 13 -9.23 -7.55 -60.38
C ILE A 13 -9.65 -6.56 -59.29
N LEU A 14 -9.65 -5.26 -59.58
CA LEU A 14 -10.04 -4.23 -58.63
C LEU A 14 -11.53 -4.37 -58.23
N LEU A 15 -12.41 -4.62 -59.19
CA LEU A 15 -13.83 -4.87 -58.93
C LEU A 15 -14.02 -6.11 -58.06
N SER A 16 -13.27 -7.19 -58.32
CA SER A 16 -13.29 -8.41 -57.52
C SER A 16 -12.84 -8.16 -56.07
N VAL A 17 -11.77 -7.41 -55.86
CA VAL A 17 -11.28 -7.06 -54.50
C VAL A 17 -12.31 -6.23 -53.74
N VAL A 18 -12.98 -5.28 -54.41
CA VAL A 18 -14.04 -4.47 -53.80
C VAL A 18 -15.24 -5.33 -53.41
N ILE A 19 -15.68 -6.23 -54.29
CA ILE A 19 -16.81 -7.14 -53.99
C ILE A 19 -16.47 -8.07 -52.83
N ILE A 20 -15.25 -8.63 -52.80
CA ILE A 20 -14.77 -9.47 -51.69
C ILE A 20 -14.72 -8.66 -50.39
N GLY A 21 -14.20 -7.43 -50.43
CA GLY A 21 -14.18 -6.53 -49.27
C GLY A 21 -15.59 -6.22 -48.76
N MET A 22 -16.54 -5.91 -49.66
CA MET A 22 -17.95 -5.69 -49.30
C MET A 22 -18.59 -6.93 -48.69
N MET A 23 -18.33 -8.12 -49.25
CA MET A 23 -18.79 -9.39 -48.67
C MET A 23 -18.22 -9.63 -47.28
N ILE A 24 -16.93 -9.36 -47.06
CA ILE A 24 -16.30 -9.52 -45.74
C ILE A 24 -16.94 -8.57 -44.72
N VAL A 25 -17.13 -7.29 -45.06
CA VAL A 25 -17.78 -6.31 -44.17
C VAL A 25 -19.27 -6.62 -43.96
N TYR A 26 -19.92 -7.24 -44.95
CA TYR A 26 -21.32 -7.65 -44.86
C TYR A 26 -21.50 -8.79 -43.86
N PHE A 27 -20.69 -9.85 -43.93
CA PHE A 27 -20.84 -11.06 -43.12
C PHE A 27 -20.05 -11.05 -41.80
N PHE A 28 -18.96 -10.29 -41.72
CA PHE A 28 -18.04 -10.31 -40.59
C PHE A 28 -17.93 -8.94 -39.91
N LYS A 29 -17.61 -8.97 -38.62
CA LYS A 29 -17.31 -7.81 -37.79
C LYS A 29 -15.89 -7.96 -37.21
N PRO A 30 -15.11 -6.88 -37.13
CA PRO A 30 -13.84 -6.89 -36.40
C PRO A 30 -14.11 -7.12 -34.91
N THR A 31 -13.37 -8.03 -34.29
CA THR A 31 -13.55 -8.49 -32.90
C THR A 31 -12.20 -8.97 -32.38
N TYR A 32 -12.09 -9.24 -31.07
CA TYR A 32 -10.90 -9.81 -30.48
C TYR A 32 -11.18 -11.21 -29.95
N SER A 33 -10.37 -12.19 -30.35
CA SER A 33 -10.29 -13.48 -29.65
C SER A 33 -9.49 -13.30 -28.37
N VAL A 34 -10.00 -13.85 -27.28
CA VAL A 34 -9.37 -13.81 -25.97
C VAL A 34 -8.83 -15.20 -25.64
N SER A 35 -7.58 -15.26 -25.21
CA SER A 35 -6.94 -16.48 -24.74
C SER A 35 -6.34 -16.26 -23.36
N LEU A 36 -6.29 -17.30 -22.55
CA LEU A 36 -5.68 -17.30 -21.22
C LEU A 36 -4.77 -18.52 -21.12
N ASN A 37 -3.50 -18.33 -20.77
CA ASN A 37 -2.50 -19.41 -20.75
C ASN A 37 -2.38 -20.18 -22.08
N GLY A 38 -2.63 -19.49 -23.21
CA GLY A 38 -2.66 -20.10 -24.54
C GLY A 38 -3.93 -20.89 -24.87
N GLU A 39 -4.90 -21.01 -23.96
CA GLU A 39 -6.21 -21.60 -24.21
C GLU A 39 -7.19 -20.53 -24.69
N PHE A 40 -7.88 -20.77 -25.81
CA PHE A 40 -8.94 -19.88 -26.29
C PHE A 40 -10.16 -19.94 -25.35
N ILE A 41 -10.63 -18.77 -24.90
CA ILE A 41 -11.73 -18.68 -23.93
C ILE A 41 -12.94 -17.87 -24.42
N GLY A 42 -12.83 -17.14 -25.53
CA GLY A 42 -13.98 -16.47 -26.11
C GLY A 42 -13.66 -15.28 -27.01
N TYR A 43 -14.68 -14.48 -27.30
CA TYR A 43 -14.58 -13.27 -28.10
C TYR A 43 -15.08 -12.05 -27.33
N THR A 44 -14.42 -10.91 -27.50
CA THR A 44 -14.86 -9.60 -27.00
C THR A 44 -14.86 -8.57 -28.12
N GLN A 45 -15.87 -7.70 -28.14
CA GLN A 45 -15.89 -6.56 -29.06
C GLN A 45 -14.97 -5.43 -28.58
N ASN A 46 -14.81 -5.30 -27.27
CA ASN A 46 -14.11 -4.18 -26.64
C ASN A 46 -13.07 -4.68 -25.64
N LYS A 47 -11.85 -4.93 -26.13
CA LYS A 47 -10.72 -5.33 -25.27
C LYS A 47 -10.46 -4.35 -24.12
N SER A 48 -10.70 -3.06 -24.32
CA SER A 48 -10.39 -2.03 -23.31
C SER A 48 -11.35 -2.10 -22.15
N GLU A 49 -12.63 -2.30 -22.43
CA GLU A 49 -13.68 -2.42 -21.42
C GLU A 49 -13.54 -3.73 -20.64
N LEU A 50 -13.31 -4.85 -21.34
CA LEU A 50 -13.07 -6.13 -20.69
C LEU A 50 -11.81 -6.10 -19.80
N GLN A 51 -10.71 -5.53 -20.28
CA GLN A 51 -9.49 -5.36 -19.49
C GLN A 51 -9.71 -4.46 -18.27
N ALA A 52 -10.48 -3.37 -18.42
CA ALA A 52 -10.80 -2.47 -17.32
C ALA A 52 -11.66 -3.18 -16.25
N LYS A 53 -12.65 -3.97 -16.65
CA LYS A 53 -13.46 -4.79 -15.73
C LYS A 53 -12.58 -5.76 -14.93
N ILE A 54 -11.66 -6.46 -15.60
CA ILE A 54 -10.72 -7.38 -14.94
C ILE A 54 -9.81 -6.64 -13.95
N ASN A 55 -9.30 -5.47 -14.34
CA ASN A 55 -8.46 -4.66 -13.46
C ASN A 55 -9.23 -4.15 -12.22
N ASP A 56 -10.49 -3.77 -12.39
CA ASP A 56 -11.36 -3.35 -11.28
C ASP A 56 -11.57 -4.51 -10.28
N ALA A 57 -11.77 -5.74 -10.78
CA ALA A 57 -11.90 -6.93 -9.94
C ALA A 57 -10.64 -7.28 -9.14
N ILE A 58 -9.45 -7.02 -9.71
CA ILE A 58 -8.17 -7.18 -8.99
C ILE A 58 -8.05 -6.16 -7.85
N GLN A 59 -8.62 -4.96 -8.02
CA GLN A 59 -8.44 -3.83 -7.11
C GLN A 59 -9.55 -3.68 -6.05
N LYS A 60 -10.80 -4.06 -6.37
CA LYS A 60 -11.95 -3.90 -5.47
C LYS A 60 -12.22 -5.19 -4.71
N GLY A 61 -11.82 -5.22 -3.44
CA GLY A 61 -12.40 -6.14 -2.48
C GLY A 61 -13.81 -5.71 -2.09
N ASP A 62 -14.76 -6.65 -2.06
CA ASP A 62 -16.18 -6.40 -1.79
C ASP A 62 -16.49 -6.21 -0.28
N GLY A 63 -15.96 -5.13 0.29
CA GLY A 63 -16.53 -4.45 1.47
C GLY A 63 -16.49 -5.15 2.84
N ALA A 64 -16.15 -6.43 2.96
CA ALA A 64 -16.12 -7.12 4.24
C ALA A 64 -14.69 -7.47 4.70
N ASN A 65 -13.97 -8.30 3.94
CA ASN A 65 -12.60 -8.77 4.24
C ASN A 65 -11.77 -9.11 2.99
N LEU A 66 -12.31 -8.90 1.78
CA LEU A 66 -11.60 -9.14 0.53
C LEU A 66 -10.51 -8.08 0.34
N ALA A 67 -9.26 -8.51 0.17
CA ALA A 67 -8.12 -7.63 -0.03
C ALA A 67 -7.88 -7.32 -1.51
N PHE A 68 -7.68 -8.38 -2.29
CA PHE A 68 -7.44 -8.35 -3.73
C PHE A 68 -7.54 -9.78 -4.27
N ILE A 69 -7.74 -9.90 -5.58
CA ILE A 69 -7.69 -11.16 -6.30
C ILE A 69 -6.36 -11.19 -7.07
N GLN A 70 -5.48 -12.14 -6.75
CA GLN A 70 -4.26 -12.34 -7.52
C GLN A 70 -4.58 -13.19 -8.74
N ILE A 71 -4.31 -12.66 -9.93
CA ILE A 71 -4.44 -13.37 -11.20
C ILE A 71 -3.04 -13.60 -11.74
N ASP A 72 -2.62 -14.87 -11.83
CA ASP A 72 -1.24 -15.21 -12.21
C ASP A 72 -0.94 -14.99 -13.69
N SER A 73 -1.97 -14.92 -14.53
CA SER A 73 -1.81 -14.77 -15.98
C SER A 73 -2.90 -13.88 -16.57
N MET A 74 -2.48 -12.85 -17.31
CA MET A 74 -3.39 -11.92 -17.95
C MET A 74 -3.88 -12.47 -19.30
N PRO A 75 -5.11 -12.12 -19.72
CA PRO A 75 -5.63 -12.54 -21.00
C PRO A 75 -4.86 -11.90 -22.17
N GLU A 76 -4.66 -12.67 -23.22
CA GLU A 76 -4.12 -12.21 -24.50
C GLU A 76 -5.25 -11.92 -25.48
N TYR A 77 -5.13 -10.79 -26.18
CA TYR A 77 -6.12 -10.34 -27.16
C TYR A 77 -5.52 -10.36 -28.56
N LYS A 78 -6.18 -11.05 -29.49
CA LYS A 78 -5.80 -11.08 -30.90
C LYS A 78 -6.95 -10.61 -31.78
N LEU A 79 -6.66 -9.65 -32.67
CA LEU A 79 -7.65 -9.13 -33.60
C LEU A 79 -8.06 -10.22 -34.60
N CYS A 80 -9.37 -10.41 -34.79
CA CYS A 80 -9.95 -11.37 -35.72
C CYS A 80 -11.25 -10.85 -36.35
N LEU A 81 -11.72 -11.55 -37.38
CA LEU A 81 -13.02 -11.32 -37.99
C LEU A 81 -14.00 -12.39 -37.50
N LEU A 82 -15.07 -11.95 -36.83
CA LEU A 82 -16.11 -12.83 -36.32
C LEU A 82 -17.35 -12.69 -37.20
N LYS A 83 -18.05 -13.79 -37.49
CA LYS A 83 -19.33 -13.69 -38.21
C LYS A 83 -20.34 -12.89 -37.38
N LYS A 84 -21.18 -12.09 -38.02
CA LYS A 84 -22.07 -11.14 -37.32
C LYS A 84 -23.09 -11.81 -36.41
N ASP A 85 -23.54 -13.01 -36.77
CA ASP A 85 -24.49 -13.86 -36.04
C ASP A 85 -23.91 -14.48 -34.76
N VAL A 86 -22.58 -14.50 -34.61
CA VAL A 86 -21.93 -15.01 -33.39
C VAL A 86 -21.84 -13.89 -32.35
N GLN A 87 -22.29 -14.19 -31.12
CA GLN A 87 -22.23 -13.27 -29.99
C GLN A 87 -20.87 -13.32 -29.28
N THR A 88 -20.50 -12.21 -28.66
CA THR A 88 -19.34 -12.12 -27.78
C THR A 88 -19.74 -12.49 -26.36
N ASN A 89 -18.79 -12.99 -25.57
CA ASN A 89 -19.05 -13.60 -24.27
C ASN A 89 -18.17 -12.98 -23.17
N ASP A 90 -18.17 -11.64 -23.13
CA ASP A 90 -17.35 -10.84 -22.22
C ASP A 90 -17.55 -11.21 -20.73
N ASP A 91 -18.79 -11.46 -20.30
CA ASP A 91 -19.08 -11.81 -18.90
C ASP A 91 -18.60 -13.24 -18.54
N GLU A 92 -18.72 -14.20 -19.46
CA GLU A 92 -18.19 -15.55 -19.27
C GLU A 92 -16.65 -15.55 -19.19
N ILE A 93 -16.02 -14.78 -20.08
CA ILE A 93 -14.56 -14.58 -20.09
C ILE A 93 -14.11 -13.96 -18.76
N TYR A 94 -14.80 -12.90 -18.32
CA TYR A 94 -14.52 -12.25 -17.05
C TYR A 94 -14.63 -13.24 -15.87
N ASN A 95 -15.73 -13.99 -15.79
CA ASN A 95 -15.94 -14.96 -14.72
C ASN A 95 -14.90 -16.08 -14.73
N LYS A 96 -14.48 -16.57 -15.90
CA LYS A 96 -13.44 -17.60 -16.03
C LYS A 96 -12.07 -17.07 -15.57
N ILE A 97 -11.74 -15.82 -15.91
CA ILE A 97 -10.47 -15.18 -15.52
C ILE A 97 -10.44 -14.89 -14.01
N VAL A 98 -11.47 -14.23 -13.48
CA VAL A 98 -11.55 -13.88 -12.05
C VAL A 98 -11.70 -15.13 -11.19
N GLY A 99 -12.46 -16.13 -11.64
CA GLY A 99 -12.64 -17.40 -10.93
C GLY A 99 -11.39 -18.29 -10.87
N GLN A 100 -10.42 -18.10 -11.77
CA GLN A 100 -9.09 -18.71 -11.66
C GLN A 100 -8.15 -17.93 -10.75
N GLY A 101 -8.52 -16.70 -10.39
CA GLY A 101 -7.76 -15.87 -9.47
C GLY A 101 -7.78 -16.42 -8.05
N THR A 102 -6.68 -16.22 -7.34
CA THR A 102 -6.58 -16.53 -5.91
C THR A 102 -7.08 -15.35 -5.11
N THR A 103 -8.19 -15.54 -4.40
CA THR A 103 -8.76 -14.53 -3.50
C THR A 103 -7.92 -14.43 -2.23
N TYR A 104 -7.46 -13.22 -1.92
CA TYR A 104 -6.81 -12.93 -0.64
C TYR A 104 -7.77 -12.18 0.28
N TYR A 105 -7.88 -12.66 1.51
CA TYR A 105 -8.58 -12.01 2.59
C TYR A 105 -7.59 -11.25 3.45
N ARG A 106 -7.94 -10.02 3.84
CA ARG A 106 -7.21 -9.22 4.83
C ARG A 106 -7.80 -9.50 6.20
N TYR A 107 -6.93 -9.71 7.18
CA TYR A 107 -7.29 -9.80 8.60
C TYR A 107 -6.14 -9.31 9.47
N TYR A 108 -6.39 -9.13 10.76
CA TYR A 108 -5.43 -8.61 11.71
C TYR A 108 -5.15 -9.63 12.80
N ALA A 109 -3.88 -10.00 12.95
CA ALA A 109 -3.42 -10.86 14.03
C ALA A 109 -3.07 -10.01 15.25
N ILE A 110 -3.53 -10.44 16.42
CA ILE A 110 -3.13 -9.91 17.72
C ILE A 110 -2.00 -10.77 18.25
N LEU A 111 -0.83 -10.17 18.40
CA LEU A 111 0.38 -10.83 18.88
C LEU A 111 0.65 -10.40 20.33
N GLU A 112 1.09 -11.34 21.16
CA GLU A 112 1.66 -11.06 22.48
C GLU A 112 3.14 -11.44 22.45
N ASP A 113 4.04 -10.50 22.77
CA ASP A 113 5.50 -10.74 22.75
C ASP A 113 6.01 -11.28 21.38
N GLY A 114 5.32 -10.96 20.29
CA GLY A 114 5.66 -11.40 18.94
C GLY A 114 5.07 -12.76 18.52
N GLU A 115 4.32 -13.44 19.38
CA GLU A 115 3.59 -14.65 19.03
C GLU A 115 2.13 -14.35 18.67
N GLU A 116 1.65 -14.82 17.51
CA GLU A 116 0.25 -14.70 17.11
C GLU A 116 -0.65 -15.47 18.08
N LYS A 117 -1.64 -14.78 18.67
CA LYS A 117 -2.60 -15.38 19.60
C LYS A 117 -4.01 -15.44 19.03
N TYR A 118 -4.48 -14.33 18.45
CA TYR A 118 -5.85 -14.21 17.96
C TYR A 118 -5.92 -13.50 16.62
N TYR A 119 -7.03 -13.66 15.91
CA TYR A 119 -7.28 -13.04 14.62
C TYR A 119 -8.63 -12.33 14.62
N VAL A 120 -8.66 -11.12 14.08
CA VAL A 120 -9.88 -10.33 13.89
C VAL A 120 -9.97 -9.86 12.44
N SER A 121 -11.20 -9.67 11.97
CA SER A 121 -11.49 -9.32 10.58
C SER A 121 -11.24 -7.83 10.30
N LYS A 122 -11.59 -6.96 11.25
CA LYS A 122 -11.49 -5.50 11.09
C LYS A 122 -10.35 -4.90 11.90
N PHE A 123 -9.86 -3.77 11.41
CA PHE A 123 -8.79 -3.05 12.11
C PHE A 123 -9.33 -2.40 13.38
N GLU A 124 -10.56 -1.89 13.32
CA GLU A 124 -11.26 -1.26 14.44
C GLU A 124 -11.40 -2.24 15.62
N ASP A 125 -11.71 -3.51 15.33
CA ASP A 125 -11.81 -4.57 16.33
C ASP A 125 -10.43 -4.85 16.96
N ALA A 126 -9.36 -4.83 16.15
CA ALA A 126 -8.00 -5.02 16.64
C ALA A 126 -7.55 -3.86 17.56
N GLU A 127 -7.87 -2.63 17.18
CA GLU A 127 -7.60 -1.44 17.99
C GLU A 127 -8.40 -1.46 19.30
N ASP A 128 -9.67 -1.87 19.26
CA ASP A 128 -10.52 -1.95 20.44
C ASP A 128 -9.98 -2.97 21.45
N ILE A 129 -9.48 -4.13 21.01
CA ILE A 129 -8.81 -5.10 21.89
C ILE A 129 -7.63 -4.46 22.62
N VAL A 130 -6.74 -3.78 21.89
CA VAL A 130 -5.56 -3.14 22.48
C VAL A 130 -5.97 -2.01 23.44
N LYS A 131 -6.99 -1.24 23.07
CA LYS A 131 -7.53 -0.15 23.89
C LYS A 131 -8.14 -0.68 25.18
N GLN A 132 -8.99 -1.70 25.12
CA GLN A 132 -9.60 -2.31 26.30
C GLN A 132 -8.54 -2.92 27.25
N LEU A 133 -7.48 -3.53 26.72
CA LEU A 133 -6.38 -4.05 27.53
C LEU A 133 -5.58 -2.94 28.22
N LYS A 134 -5.42 -1.78 27.57
CA LYS A 134 -4.81 -0.59 28.18
C LYS A 134 -5.71 0.05 29.23
N ASP A 135 -7.01 0.16 28.96
CA ASP A 135 -8.01 0.73 29.88
C ASP A 135 -8.13 -0.15 31.16
N LYS A 136 -7.97 -1.48 31.03
CA LYS A 136 -7.88 -2.41 32.17
C LYS A 136 -6.50 -2.42 32.86
N GLU A 137 -5.56 -1.59 32.42
CA GLU A 137 -4.18 -1.54 32.89
C GLU A 137 -3.46 -2.89 32.87
N SER A 138 -3.71 -3.72 31.85
CA SER A 138 -3.10 -5.04 31.72
C SER A 138 -1.58 -4.95 31.66
N THR A 139 -0.89 -5.84 32.38
CA THR A 139 0.59 -5.83 32.51
C THR A 139 1.34 -6.11 31.21
N ASN A 140 0.68 -6.77 30.26
CA ASN A 140 1.20 -7.10 28.93
C ASN A 140 0.74 -6.12 27.84
N SER A 141 0.00 -5.07 28.16
CA SER A 141 -0.59 -4.16 27.15
C SER A 141 0.45 -3.53 26.22
N ASP A 142 1.66 -3.26 26.71
CA ASP A 142 2.79 -2.72 25.91
C ASP A 142 3.43 -3.77 24.98
N LYS A 143 3.11 -5.05 25.19
CA LYS A 143 3.63 -6.21 24.44
C LYS A 143 2.61 -6.74 23.43
N ILE A 144 1.40 -6.19 23.42
CA ILE A 144 0.39 -6.53 22.43
C ILE A 144 0.63 -5.71 21.17
N THR A 145 0.78 -6.40 20.04
CA THR A 145 0.97 -5.77 18.72
C THR A 145 -0.05 -6.31 17.72
N ILE A 146 -0.45 -5.47 16.77
CA ILE A 146 -1.37 -5.84 15.70
C ILE A 146 -0.56 -6.04 14.41
N LEU A 147 -0.79 -7.14 13.69
CA LEU A 147 -0.17 -7.43 12.41
C LEU A 147 -1.25 -7.64 11.35
N GLU A 148 -1.25 -6.80 10.30
CA GLU A 148 -2.09 -7.02 9.12
C GLU A 148 -1.54 -8.22 8.31
N LYS A 149 -2.42 -9.17 7.99
CA LYS A 149 -2.11 -10.39 7.24
C LYS A 149 -3.06 -10.57 6.07
N TYR A 150 -2.54 -11.24 5.04
CA TYR A 150 -3.27 -11.63 3.84
C TYR A 150 -3.19 -13.15 3.71
N ASN A 151 -4.32 -13.84 3.55
CA ASN A 151 -4.33 -15.28 3.34
C ASN A 151 -5.47 -15.71 2.40
N THR A 152 -5.32 -16.87 1.79
CA THR A 152 -6.24 -17.46 0.83
C THR A 152 -7.33 -18.31 1.50
N SER A 153 -7.18 -18.58 2.80
CA SER A 153 -8.16 -19.28 3.65
C SER A 153 -8.79 -18.31 4.65
N GLU A 154 -10.12 -18.36 4.82
CA GLU A 154 -10.81 -17.62 5.88
C GLU A 154 -10.24 -18.02 7.26
N ALA A 155 -9.64 -17.08 7.97
CA ALA A 155 -9.17 -17.30 9.32
C ALA A 155 -10.36 -17.46 10.27
N THR A 156 -10.27 -18.34 11.26
CA THR A 156 -11.26 -18.41 12.34
C THR A 156 -11.14 -17.16 13.20
N PHE A 157 -12.05 -16.20 12.98
CA PHE A 157 -12.08 -14.96 13.72
C PHE A 157 -12.52 -15.20 15.16
N THR A 158 -11.88 -14.53 16.10
CA THR A 158 -12.24 -14.57 17.51
C THR A 158 -12.87 -13.25 17.90
N ASP A 159 -13.96 -13.30 18.67
CA ASP A 159 -14.64 -12.09 19.12
C ASP A 159 -13.75 -11.24 20.04
N VAL A 160 -13.94 -9.92 19.96
CA VAL A 160 -13.18 -8.91 20.71
C VAL A 160 -13.19 -9.20 22.22
N GLU A 161 -14.35 -9.53 22.77
CA GLU A 161 -14.52 -9.81 24.21
C GLU A 161 -13.73 -11.04 24.66
N THR A 162 -13.68 -12.06 23.82
CA THR A 162 -12.95 -13.31 24.10
C THR A 162 -11.44 -13.09 24.00
N CYS A 163 -11.00 -12.27 23.04
CA CYS A 163 -9.60 -11.84 22.93
C CYS A 163 -9.16 -11.05 24.16
N VAL A 164 -9.94 -10.06 24.58
CA VAL A 164 -9.62 -9.22 25.75
C VAL A 164 -9.63 -10.04 27.04
N ALA A 165 -10.61 -10.94 27.22
CA ALA A 165 -10.67 -11.80 28.40
C ALA A 165 -9.46 -12.73 28.51
N SER A 166 -9.02 -13.29 27.39
CA SER A 166 -7.91 -14.26 27.37
C SER A 166 -6.53 -13.62 27.44
N LEU A 167 -6.37 -12.41 26.88
CA LEU A 167 -5.12 -11.67 26.89
C LEU A 167 -4.90 -10.85 28.17
N TYR A 168 -5.93 -10.62 28.98
CA TYR A 168 -5.80 -9.81 30.19
C TYR A 168 -4.95 -10.49 31.28
N LYS A 169 -3.99 -9.75 31.85
CA LYS A 169 -3.14 -10.20 32.96
C LYS A 169 -3.21 -9.21 34.12
N GLU A 170 -3.77 -9.67 35.25
CA GLU A 170 -3.90 -8.88 36.48
C GLU A 170 -2.55 -8.36 37.00
N LYS A 171 -2.56 -7.14 37.56
CA LYS A 171 -1.40 -6.58 38.26
C LYS A 171 -1.14 -7.31 39.60
N PRO A 172 0.12 -7.61 39.95
CA PRO A 172 0.44 -8.14 41.28
C PRO A 172 0.09 -7.09 42.35
N LYS A 173 -0.77 -7.48 43.31
CA LYS A 173 -1.14 -6.64 44.46
C LYS A 173 0.08 -6.46 45.35
N VAL A 174 0.74 -5.30 45.26
CA VAL A 174 1.85 -4.95 46.16
C VAL A 174 1.28 -4.62 47.54
N VAL A 175 1.42 -5.55 48.49
CA VAL A 175 1.14 -5.30 49.91
C VAL A 175 2.29 -4.45 50.47
N VAL A 176 2.14 -3.12 50.43
CA VAL A 176 3.13 -2.20 51.00
C VAL A 176 2.96 -2.15 52.52
N LYS A 177 3.88 -2.76 53.28
CA LYS A 177 4.07 -2.49 54.72
C LYS A 177 4.47 -1.02 54.87
N ARG A 178 3.60 -0.22 55.51
CA ARG A 178 3.84 1.21 55.78
C ARG A 178 4.95 1.38 56.82
N VAL A 179 6.02 2.08 56.47
CA VAL A 179 6.89 2.79 57.42
C VAL A 179 6.78 4.27 57.10
N ALA A 180 6.48 5.07 58.11
CA ALA A 180 6.22 6.50 58.01
C ALA A 180 7.52 7.30 57.89
N SER A 181 7.59 8.21 56.92
CA SER A 181 8.36 9.45 57.08
C SER A 181 7.88 10.52 56.11
N THR A 182 7.61 11.68 56.70
CA THR A 182 7.24 13.00 56.19
C THR A 182 8.06 13.51 54.99
N GLY A 183 7.38 14.17 54.04
CA GLY A 183 8.02 15.05 53.05
C GLY A 183 7.33 15.06 51.69
N ARG A 184 6.44 16.03 51.46
CA ARG A 184 5.84 16.32 50.14
C ARG A 184 6.89 16.95 49.21
N SER A 185 7.17 16.31 48.08
CA SER A 185 7.62 16.98 46.84
C SER A 185 7.15 16.20 45.62
N ALA A 186 6.56 16.93 44.67
CA ALA A 186 5.85 16.42 43.51
C ALA A 186 6.78 15.71 42.50
N ILE A 187 6.32 14.57 41.96
CA ILE A 187 6.95 13.88 40.82
C ILE A 187 5.99 14.00 39.60
N PRO A 188 6.42 14.57 38.46
CA PRO A 188 5.66 14.61 37.21
C PRO A 188 5.69 13.26 36.47
N PRO A 189 4.74 12.96 35.56
CA PRO A 189 4.71 11.70 34.84
C PRO A 189 5.80 11.64 33.76
N SER A 190 6.73 10.69 33.95
CA SER A 190 7.66 10.18 32.94
C SER A 190 7.05 8.87 32.40
N SER A 191 7.08 8.51 31.13
CA SER A 191 8.31 8.15 30.43
C SER A 191 8.12 8.13 28.91
N VAL A 192 8.81 9.04 28.22
CA VAL A 192 9.19 8.90 26.82
C VAL A 192 10.33 7.89 26.79
N ASN A 193 10.12 6.77 26.12
CA ASN A 193 11.13 5.73 26.01
C ASN A 193 12.35 6.28 25.26
N THR A 194 13.41 6.53 26.02
CA THR A 194 14.70 7.04 25.57
C THR A 194 15.71 5.92 25.71
N GLY A 195 16.27 5.46 24.58
CA GLY A 195 17.61 4.87 24.58
C GLY A 195 17.79 3.51 23.89
N ALA A 196 16.76 2.67 23.74
CA ALA A 196 16.95 1.37 23.09
C ALA A 196 16.80 1.50 21.56
N LYS A 197 17.91 1.34 20.82
CA LYS A 197 17.89 1.21 19.35
C LYS A 197 17.15 -0.07 18.97
N VAL A 198 16.00 0.06 18.33
CA VAL A 198 15.25 -1.07 17.78
C VAL A 198 15.98 -1.59 16.54
N ASN A 199 16.18 -2.90 16.42
CA ASN A 199 16.76 -3.46 15.22
C ASN A 199 15.74 -3.38 14.07
N LEU A 200 16.08 -2.66 12.99
CA LEU A 200 15.19 -2.46 11.85
C LEU A 200 15.24 -3.63 10.84
N GLY A 201 16.23 -4.51 10.91
CA GLY A 201 16.45 -5.56 9.91
C GLY A 201 16.85 -5.03 8.52
N ILE A 202 17.05 -3.71 8.37
CA ILE A 202 17.44 -3.03 7.13
C ILE A 202 18.51 -1.97 7.43
N SER A 203 19.33 -1.66 6.42
CA SER A 203 20.25 -0.53 6.46
C SER A 203 19.59 0.72 5.87
N LEU A 204 19.79 1.87 6.49
CA LEU A 204 19.27 3.16 6.02
C LEU A 204 20.43 4.09 5.64
N ILE A 205 20.26 4.83 4.55
CA ILE A 205 21.13 5.94 4.17
C ILE A 205 20.51 7.28 4.54
N ARG A 206 21.33 8.33 4.60
CA ARG A 206 20.83 9.70 4.76
C ARG A 206 19.99 10.10 3.53
N PRO A 207 18.72 10.49 3.71
CA PRO A 207 17.84 10.82 2.60
C PRO A 207 18.12 12.20 1.98
N LEU A 208 18.88 13.03 2.68
CA LEU A 208 19.24 14.39 2.26
C LEU A 208 20.61 14.78 2.82
N SER A 209 21.44 15.39 1.97
CA SER A 209 22.66 16.07 2.38
C SER A 209 22.34 17.52 2.75
N GLY A 210 22.37 17.83 4.04
CA GLY A 210 22.03 19.15 4.57
C GLY A 210 22.33 19.26 6.07
N THR A 211 21.97 20.41 6.65
CA THR A 211 22.23 20.73 8.07
C THR A 211 21.09 20.22 8.93
N LEU A 212 21.40 19.47 10.00
CA LEU A 212 20.41 19.07 11.00
C LEU A 212 19.98 20.31 11.80
N THR A 213 18.82 20.88 11.47
CA THR A 213 18.28 22.09 12.11
C THR A 213 17.44 21.76 13.34
N SER A 214 16.97 20.51 13.44
CA SER A 214 16.01 20.09 14.45
C SER A 214 16.16 18.59 14.76
N ARG A 215 16.32 18.26 16.04
CA ARG A 215 16.43 16.88 16.56
C ARG A 215 15.10 16.27 16.98
N PHE A 216 15.03 14.95 17.02
CA PHE A 216 13.92 14.17 17.58
C PHE A 216 13.73 14.45 19.09
N GLY A 217 12.50 14.44 19.57
CA GLY A 217 12.18 14.50 21.01
C GLY A 217 11.21 15.61 21.43
N SER A 218 10.99 15.73 22.75
CA SER A 218 10.01 16.65 23.32
C SER A 218 10.45 18.11 23.24
N ARG A 219 9.55 19.00 22.79
CA ARG A 219 9.74 20.46 22.74
C ARG A 219 8.47 21.17 23.16
N TRP A 220 8.56 21.99 24.20
CA TRP A 220 7.47 22.89 24.63
C TRP A 220 6.11 22.17 24.74
N GLY A 221 6.11 20.94 25.27
CA GLY A 221 4.89 20.13 25.43
C GLY A 221 4.41 19.39 24.17
N LYS A 222 5.12 19.47 23.03
CA LYS A 222 4.86 18.70 21.81
C LYS A 222 6.07 17.85 21.43
N THR A 223 5.84 16.59 21.06
CA THR A 223 6.92 15.67 20.65
C THR A 223 7.21 15.81 19.16
N HIS A 224 8.45 16.17 18.83
CA HIS A 224 8.95 16.13 17.46
C HIS A 224 9.27 14.68 17.07
N LYS A 225 8.50 14.14 16.13
CA LYS A 225 8.50 12.72 15.73
C LYS A 225 9.63 12.33 14.75
N GLY A 226 10.46 13.29 14.34
CA GLY A 226 11.51 13.08 13.36
C GLY A 226 12.72 13.98 13.58
N VAL A 227 13.48 14.17 12.51
CA VAL A 227 14.55 15.17 12.41
C VAL A 227 14.24 16.11 11.26
N ASP A 228 14.63 17.38 11.40
CA ASP A 228 14.54 18.34 10.29
C ASP A 228 15.94 18.62 9.74
N ILE A 229 16.06 18.49 8.42
CA ILE A 229 17.30 18.64 7.68
C ILE A 229 17.12 19.82 6.71
N GLY A 230 17.75 20.95 7.03
CA GLY A 230 17.71 22.16 6.22
C GLY A 230 18.51 22.00 4.94
N ALA A 231 17.90 22.38 3.81
CA ALA A 231 18.53 22.48 2.50
C ALA A 231 17.75 23.46 1.61
N SER A 232 18.34 23.88 0.49
CA SER A 232 17.68 24.77 -0.47
C SER A 232 16.42 24.11 -1.06
N LYS A 233 15.39 24.92 -1.36
CA LYS A 233 14.18 24.47 -2.07
C LYS A 233 14.57 23.76 -3.37
N GLY A 234 13.90 22.66 -3.68
CA GLY A 234 14.15 21.88 -4.90
C GLY A 234 15.29 20.85 -4.76
N THR A 235 16.05 20.85 -3.67
CA THR A 235 17.09 19.83 -3.43
C THR A 235 16.46 18.44 -3.44
N LYS A 236 17.08 17.48 -4.14
CA LYS A 236 16.55 16.11 -4.25
C LYS A 236 16.56 15.39 -2.90
N ILE A 237 15.45 14.75 -2.57
CA ILE A 237 15.30 13.84 -1.45
C ILE A 237 15.30 12.42 -2.01
N VAL A 238 16.14 11.54 -1.45
CA VAL A 238 16.25 10.14 -1.85
C VAL A 238 15.63 9.20 -0.83
N ALA A 239 15.19 8.03 -1.29
CA ALA A 239 14.71 6.97 -0.42
C ALA A 239 15.84 6.45 0.48
N ALA A 240 15.62 6.49 1.80
CA ALA A 240 16.59 6.03 2.79
C ALA A 240 16.83 4.51 2.73
N ALA A 241 15.87 3.73 2.25
CA ALA A 241 15.99 2.30 1.94
C ALA A 241 15.02 1.92 0.82
N ALA A 242 15.23 0.76 0.20
CA ALA A 242 14.30 0.22 -0.78
C ALA A 242 12.95 -0.11 -0.11
N GLY A 243 11.85 0.10 -0.82
CA GLY A 243 10.52 -0.11 -0.24
C GLY A 243 9.38 0.26 -1.17
N ARG A 244 8.15 0.02 -0.71
CA ARG A 244 6.93 0.35 -1.44
C ARG A 244 6.36 1.66 -0.95
N VAL A 245 5.97 2.54 -1.87
CA VAL A 245 5.29 3.80 -1.56
C VAL A 245 3.90 3.50 -1.03
N THR A 246 3.65 3.78 0.24
CA THR A 246 2.34 3.62 0.88
C THR A 246 1.56 4.92 0.90
N VAL A 247 2.24 6.07 0.88
CA VAL A 247 1.62 7.38 0.74
C VAL A 247 2.44 8.25 -0.20
N SER A 248 1.75 8.97 -1.08
CA SER A 248 2.28 10.08 -1.88
C SER A 248 1.15 11.09 -2.02
N GLN A 249 1.16 12.14 -1.19
CA GLN A 249 0.00 13.03 -1.04
C GLN A 249 0.40 14.49 -1.00
N TYR A 250 -0.35 15.32 -1.73
CA TYR A 250 -0.29 16.78 -1.66
C TYR A 250 -1.33 17.33 -0.67
N GLY A 251 -1.04 18.48 -0.06
CA GLY A 251 -1.97 19.19 0.84
C GLY A 251 -1.40 19.45 2.22
N TYR A 252 -2.25 19.72 3.21
CA TYR A 252 -1.82 20.02 4.59
C TYR A 252 -1.40 18.77 5.37
N SER A 253 -2.08 17.64 5.15
CA SER A 253 -1.72 16.31 5.66
C SER A 253 -1.34 16.28 7.14
N GLY A 254 -2.19 16.85 8.02
CA GLY A 254 -1.93 16.87 9.46
C GLY A 254 -0.69 17.68 9.90
N GLY A 255 -0.18 18.56 9.02
CA GLY A 255 1.02 19.36 9.22
C GLY A 255 2.22 18.90 8.40
N TYR A 256 2.24 17.68 7.86
CA TYR A 256 3.34 17.17 7.03
C TYR A 256 3.49 17.91 5.69
N GLY A 257 2.45 18.61 5.22
CA GLY A 257 2.46 19.20 3.90
C GLY A 257 2.38 18.12 2.81
N ASN A 258 3.07 18.36 1.69
CA ASN A 258 3.23 17.31 0.70
C ASN A 258 4.26 16.30 1.22
N TYR A 259 3.92 15.02 1.22
CA TYR A 259 4.76 14.02 1.85
C TYR A 259 4.67 12.65 1.20
N ILE A 260 5.71 11.86 1.44
CA ILE A 260 5.80 10.45 1.07
C ILE A 260 5.98 9.60 2.31
N MET A 261 5.39 8.41 2.28
CA MET A 261 5.70 7.33 3.23
C MET A 261 6.08 6.08 2.44
N LEU A 262 7.20 5.46 2.85
CA LEU A 262 7.65 4.18 2.32
C LEU A 262 7.50 3.10 3.40
N SER A 263 6.98 1.95 3.01
CA SER A 263 7.07 0.72 3.80
C SER A 263 8.25 -0.12 3.33
N HIS A 264 9.06 -0.58 4.28
CA HIS A 264 10.24 -1.41 4.04
C HIS A 264 10.01 -2.87 4.45
N GLY A 265 8.80 -3.23 4.85
CA GLY A 265 8.49 -4.52 5.49
C GLY A 265 8.77 -4.49 7.00
N ASN A 266 8.34 -5.55 7.70
CA ASN A 266 8.55 -5.74 9.15
C ASN A 266 8.11 -4.55 10.02
N GLY A 267 7.08 -3.82 9.59
CA GLY A 267 6.57 -2.64 10.30
C GLY A 267 7.47 -1.40 10.25
N VAL A 268 8.58 -1.45 9.50
CA VAL A 268 9.50 -0.31 9.33
C VAL A 268 9.01 0.60 8.22
N GLN A 269 8.86 1.88 8.54
CA GLN A 269 8.45 2.91 7.59
C GLN A 269 9.38 4.11 7.68
N THR A 270 9.55 4.80 6.55
CA THR A 270 10.18 6.12 6.51
C THR A 270 9.21 7.16 5.98
N VAL A 271 9.24 8.36 6.56
CA VAL A 271 8.34 9.48 6.22
C VAL A 271 9.18 10.66 5.77
N TYR A 272 8.75 11.31 4.69
CA TYR A 272 9.44 12.44 4.05
C TYR A 272 8.46 13.60 3.90
N GLY A 273 8.48 14.54 4.83
CA GLY A 273 7.56 15.68 4.90
C GLY A 273 8.10 16.99 4.32
N HIS A 274 7.20 17.96 4.22
CA HIS A 274 7.41 19.34 3.76
C HIS A 274 7.94 19.47 2.33
N CYS A 275 7.64 18.51 1.45
CA CYS A 275 8.15 18.48 0.09
C CYS A 275 7.48 19.54 -0.81
N THR A 276 8.19 20.04 -1.82
CA THR A 276 7.57 20.91 -2.85
C THR A 276 7.05 20.12 -4.05
N SER A 277 7.65 18.95 -4.34
CA SER A 277 7.19 18.06 -5.41
C SER A 277 7.48 16.61 -5.03
N LEU A 278 6.53 15.73 -5.37
CA LEU A 278 6.61 14.28 -5.19
C LEU A 278 6.86 13.63 -6.55
N LEU A 279 7.84 12.73 -6.63
CA LEU A 279 8.34 12.14 -7.89
C LEU A 279 7.87 10.69 -8.09
N VAL A 280 7.15 10.13 -7.13
CA VAL A 280 6.70 8.72 -7.10
C VAL A 280 5.25 8.62 -6.68
N ASN A 281 4.58 7.54 -7.06
CA ASN A 281 3.15 7.32 -6.81
C ASN A 281 2.90 6.18 -5.82
N VAL A 282 1.74 6.19 -5.17
CA VAL A 282 1.32 5.11 -4.27
C VAL A 282 1.34 3.76 -5.01
N GLY A 283 1.88 2.74 -4.36
CA GLY A 283 2.00 1.39 -4.90
C GLY A 283 3.32 1.12 -5.62
N GLU A 284 4.06 2.15 -6.02
CA GLU A 284 5.36 2.05 -6.68
C GLU A 284 6.42 1.45 -5.74
N TYR A 285 7.34 0.66 -6.30
CA TYR A 285 8.51 0.15 -5.58
C TYR A 285 9.73 1.00 -5.93
N VAL A 286 10.45 1.49 -4.92
CA VAL A 286 11.62 2.35 -5.08
C VAL A 286 12.88 1.68 -4.52
N SER A 287 14.01 1.94 -5.16
CA SER A 287 15.32 1.47 -4.67
C SER A 287 15.92 2.45 -3.64
N GLN A 288 16.78 1.95 -2.75
CA GLN A 288 17.56 2.82 -1.86
C GLN A 288 18.38 3.83 -2.69
N GLY A 289 18.33 5.11 -2.32
CA GLY A 289 19.01 6.18 -3.05
C GLY A 289 18.27 6.71 -4.28
N GLN A 290 17.14 6.12 -4.67
CA GLN A 290 16.28 6.67 -5.72
C GLN A 290 15.69 8.01 -5.28
N ALA A 291 15.69 9.01 -6.17
CA ALA A 291 15.04 10.29 -5.91
C ALA A 291 13.52 10.13 -5.87
N ILE A 292 12.89 10.58 -4.78
CA ILE A 292 11.46 10.40 -4.52
C ILE A 292 10.71 11.72 -4.34
N ALA A 293 11.40 12.79 -3.93
CA ALA A 293 10.79 14.10 -3.72
C ALA A 293 11.84 15.22 -3.82
N THR A 294 11.39 16.46 -3.66
CA THR A 294 12.26 17.63 -3.54
C THR A 294 11.91 18.48 -2.33
N VAL A 295 12.94 19.04 -1.69
CA VAL A 295 12.81 19.87 -0.48
C VAL A 295 11.93 21.08 -0.73
N GLY A 296 11.04 21.36 0.22
CA GLY A 296 10.13 22.50 0.16
C GLY A 296 9.87 23.08 1.55
N SER A 297 8.77 23.82 1.63
CA SER A 297 8.27 24.46 2.86
C SER A 297 6.74 24.45 2.82
N THR A 298 6.14 23.27 2.87
CA THR A 298 4.68 23.07 2.81
C THR A 298 4.13 22.49 4.11
N GLY A 299 2.86 22.74 4.42
CA GLY A 299 2.27 22.31 5.68
C GLY A 299 2.73 23.18 6.84
N ASN A 300 2.98 22.59 8.00
CA ASN A 300 3.49 23.30 9.17
C ASN A 300 5.03 23.36 9.14
N SER A 301 5.56 24.27 8.33
CA SER A 301 7.00 24.47 8.15
C SER A 301 7.35 25.95 8.17
N THR A 302 8.44 26.32 8.84
CA THR A 302 8.92 27.70 8.98
C THR A 302 10.01 28.08 7.97
N GLY A 303 10.42 27.15 7.10
CA GLY A 303 11.46 27.38 6.10
C GLY A 303 11.82 26.09 5.35
N ASN A 304 12.67 26.18 4.33
CA ASN A 304 13.00 25.02 3.51
C ASN A 304 13.78 23.94 4.28
N HIS A 305 13.16 22.77 4.45
CA HIS A 305 13.78 21.60 5.08
C HIS A 305 13.04 20.31 4.71
N LEU A 306 13.69 19.18 4.94
CA LEU A 306 13.05 17.86 4.98
C LEU A 306 12.72 17.51 6.43
N HIS A 307 11.46 17.20 6.72
CA HIS A 307 11.09 16.48 7.94
C HIS A 307 11.19 14.98 7.68
N PHE A 308 12.08 14.29 8.37
CA PHE A 308 12.35 12.87 8.18
C PHE A 308 12.01 12.07 9.45
N GLU A 309 11.15 11.07 9.31
CA GLU A 309 10.85 10.13 10.39
C GLU A 309 11.24 8.71 10.01
N ILE A 310 11.61 7.93 11.03
CA ILE A 310 11.63 6.48 10.99
C ILE A 310 10.53 6.02 11.93
N ARG A 311 9.66 5.11 11.49
CA ARG A 311 8.64 4.48 12.32
C ARG A 311 8.84 2.98 12.34
N VAL A 312 8.60 2.38 13.50
CA VAL A 312 8.50 0.94 13.67
C VAL A 312 7.14 0.67 14.28
N ASN A 313 6.28 -0.05 13.57
CA ASN A 313 4.89 -0.34 13.95
C ASN A 313 4.11 0.94 14.28
N GLY A 314 4.28 1.98 13.45
CA GLY A 314 3.64 3.29 13.65
C GLY A 314 4.26 4.18 14.73
N ILE A 315 5.18 3.65 15.56
CA ILE A 315 5.86 4.40 16.62
C ILE A 315 7.12 5.05 16.06
N ALA A 316 7.19 6.38 16.18
CA ALA A 316 8.33 7.17 15.75
C ALA A 316 9.59 6.82 16.57
N GLN A 317 10.67 6.54 15.86
CA GLN A 317 12.00 6.26 16.41
C GLN A 317 12.93 7.44 16.14
N ASN A 318 13.93 7.64 17.00
CA ASN A 318 14.92 8.70 16.78
C ASN A 318 15.77 8.41 15.53
N PRO A 319 15.62 9.16 14.42
CA PRO A 319 16.37 8.90 13.19
C PRO A 319 17.89 9.00 13.36
N GLN A 320 18.34 9.77 14.34
CA GLN A 320 19.76 9.88 14.65
C GLN A 320 20.40 8.59 15.15
N ASN A 321 19.65 7.56 15.56
CA ASN A 321 20.25 6.29 15.97
C ASN A 321 20.57 5.37 14.77
N TYR A 322 20.15 5.78 13.56
CA TYR A 322 20.17 4.94 12.37
C TYR A 322 20.91 5.56 11.19
N VAL A 323 20.79 6.88 11.00
CA VAL A 323 21.32 7.59 9.81
C VAL A 323 22.27 8.75 10.14
N TYR A 324 22.50 9.05 11.43
CA TYR A 324 23.45 10.08 11.90
C TYR A 324 24.26 9.54 13.09
#